data_AF-A0A849EV63-F1
#
_entry.id   AF-A0A849EV63-F1
#
_cell.length_a   1.000
_cell.length_b   1.000
_cell.length_c   1.000
_cell.angle_alpha   90.00
_cell.angle_beta   90.00
_cell.angle_gamma   90.00
#
_symmetry.space_group_name_H-M   'P 1'
#
loop_
_entity.id
_entity.type
_entity.pdbx_description
1 polymer ?
#
loop_
_entity_poly.entity_id
_entity_poly.type
_entity_poly.pdbx_seq_one_letter_code
_entity_poly.pdbx_strand_id
1 'polypeptide(L)' 'MKSKLPLYQTIADTIKQRIVDGEYKPGEKIPPIRHLTQVLGVNKATVHKAFIRLKREGLIENRVGSGSYV' A
#
# COMPACT_ATOMS: atom_id res chain seq x y z
N MET A 1 -23.73 13.07 -2.59
CA MET A 1 -23.51 11.63 -2.88
C MET A 1 -22.04 11.33 -2.61
N LYS A 2 -21.68 10.55 -1.58
CA LYS A 2 -20.29 10.10 -1.42
C LYS A 2 -20.06 8.94 -2.38
N SER A 3 -19.50 9.23 -3.55
CA SER A 3 -18.95 8.21 -4.44
C SER A 3 -17.92 7.42 -3.63
N LYS A 4 -18.24 6.16 -3.33
CA LYS A 4 -17.37 5.26 -2.59
C LYS A 4 -16.15 5.01 -3.48
N LEU A 5 -15.03 5.69 -3.22
CA LEU A 5 -13.78 5.44 -3.93
C LEU A 5 -13.52 3.93 -3.91
N PRO A 6 -13.02 3.35 -5.03
CA PRO A 6 -12.66 1.94 -5.04
C PRO A 6 -11.73 1.63 -3.88
N LEU A 7 -11.98 0.55 -3.15
CA LEU A 7 -11.30 0.24 -1.89
C LEU A 7 -9.77 0.24 -2.00
N TYR A 8 -9.23 -0.19 -3.16
CA TYR A 8 -7.80 -0.16 -3.42
C TYR A 8 -7.22 1.27 -3.47
N GLN A 9 -8.01 2.25 -3.93
CA GLN A 9 -7.60 3.66 -3.97
C GLN A 9 -7.49 4.19 -2.55
N THR A 10 -8.51 3.95 -1.72
CA THR A 10 -8.48 4.33 -0.30
C THR A 10 -7.28 3.71 0.42
N ILE A 11 -6.98 2.42 0.19
CA ILE A 11 -5.80 1.78 0.78
C ILE A 11 -4.50 2.43 0.30
N ALA A 12 -4.37 2.68 -1.00
CA ALA A 12 -3.19 3.32 -1.57
C ALA A 12 -3.02 4.74 -1.01
N ASP A 13 -4.10 5.52 -0.92
CA ASP A 13 -4.06 6.89 -0.43
C ASP A 13 -3.70 6.93 1.06
N THR A 14 -4.22 6.01 1.87
CA THR A 14 -3.82 5.89 3.29
C THR A 14 -2.34 5.56 3.44
N ILE A 15 -1.81 4.59 2.68
CA ILE A 15 -0.39 4.23 2.75
C ILE A 15 0.47 5.40 2.26
N LYS A 16 0.06 6.07 1.19
CA LYS A 16 0.73 7.26 0.66
C LYS A 16 0.81 8.37 1.71
N GLN A 17 -0.28 8.66 2.43
CA GLN A 17 -0.26 9.67 3.49
C GLN A 17 0.76 9.30 4.57
N ARG A 18 0.78 8.04 5.02
CA ARG A 18 1.77 7.58 6.00
C ARG A 18 3.23 7.72 5.53
N ILE A 19 3.48 7.52 4.23
CA ILE A 19 4.81 7.77 3.64
C ILE A 19 5.14 9.27 3.68
N VAL A 20 4.19 10.12 3.26
CA VAL A 20 4.35 11.58 3.22
C VAL A 20 4.53 12.16 4.63
N ASP A 21 3.80 11.64 5.61
CA ASP A 21 3.87 12.02 7.02
C ASP A 21 5.14 11.49 7.71
N GLY A 22 5.93 10.65 7.01
CA GLY A 22 7.18 10.09 7.51
C GLY A 22 7.02 8.93 8.49
N GLU A 23 5.82 8.35 8.62
CA GLU A 23 5.60 7.10 9.37
C GLU A 23 6.33 5.92 8.72
N TYR A 24 6.44 5.91 7.39
CA TYR A 24 7.29 5.00 6.64
C TYR A 24 8.42 5.79 5.97
N LYS A 25 9.65 5.55 6.41
CA LYS A 25 10.82 6.27 5.90
C LYS A 25 11.35 5.63 4.61
N PRO A 26 12.07 6.39 3.76
CA PRO A 26 12.77 5.82 2.61
C PRO A 26 13.66 4.64 3.01
N GLY A 27 13.54 3.53 2.30
CA GLY A 27 14.25 2.28 2.58
C GLY A 27 13.59 1.39 3.65
N GLU A 28 12.51 1.82 4.30
CA GLU A 28 11.78 0.98 5.24
C GLU A 28 10.85 0.01 4.53
N LYS A 29 10.67 -1.16 5.16
CA LYS A 29 9.82 -2.22 4.65
C LYS A 29 8.36 -1.92 4.98
N ILE A 30 7.52 -1.91 3.95
CA ILE A 30 6.07 -1.82 4.12
C ILE A 30 5.52 -3.18 4.56
N PRO A 31 4.47 -3.20 5.41
CA PRO A 31 3.82 -4.44 5.80
C PRO A 31 3.44 -5.30 4.59
N PRO A 32 3.71 -6.61 4.62
CA PRO A 32 3.45 -7.49 3.50
C PRO A 32 1.94 -7.59 3.24
N ILE A 33 1.58 -7.89 1.98
CA ILE A 33 0.17 -8.01 1.56
C ILE A 33 -0.65 -8.89 2.51
N ARG A 34 -0.11 -10.04 2.94
CA ARG A 34 -0.80 -10.95 3.87
C ARG A 34 -1.16 -10.27 5.20
N HIS A 35 -0.26 -9.46 5.74
CA HIS A 35 -0.51 -8.71 6.96
C HIS A 35 -1.63 -7.68 6.75
N LEU A 36 -1.56 -6.91 5.67
CA LEU A 36 -2.59 -5.91 5.35
C LEU A 36 -3.96 -6.54 5.10
N THR A 37 -4.03 -7.72 4.48
CA THR A 37 -5.30 -8.43 4.31
C THR A 37 -5.91 -8.85 5.66
N GLN A 38 -5.09 -9.25 6.63
CA GLN A 38 -5.56 -9.66 7.96
C GLN A 38 -6.01 -8.46 8.79
N VAL A 39 -5.21 -7.38 8.81
CA VAL A 39 -5.51 -6.19 9.62
C VAL A 39 -6.69 -5.40 9.05
N LEU A 40 -6.79 -5.28 7.72
CA LEU A 40 -7.83 -4.49 7.07
C LEU A 40 -9.10 -5.30 6.74
N GLY A 41 -9.06 -6.62 6.86
CA GLY A 41 -10.18 -7.50 6.50
C GLY A 41 -10.53 -7.46 4.99
N VAL A 42 -9.55 -7.17 4.13
CA VAL A 42 -9.76 -7.01 2.69
C VAL A 42 -9.13 -8.16 1.90
N ASN A 43 -9.62 -8.39 0.69
CA ASN A 43 -9.04 -9.42 -0.16
C ASN A 43 -7.63 -9.05 -0.68
N LYS A 44 -6.84 -10.07 -1.00
CA LYS A 44 -5.46 -9.94 -1.50
C LYS A 44 -5.38 -9.12 -2.79
N ALA A 45 -6.34 -9.28 -3.70
CA ALA A 45 -6.34 -8.59 -4.98
C ALA A 45 -6.47 -7.06 -4.82
N THR A 46 -7.23 -6.60 -3.82
CA THR A 46 -7.42 -5.18 -3.53
C THR A 46 -6.13 -4.55 -3.01
N VAL A 47 -5.46 -5.20 -2.05
CA VAL A 47 -4.15 -4.73 -1.54
C VAL A 47 -3.11 -4.74 -2.66
N HIS A 48 -3.12 -5.78 -3.50
CA HIS A 48 -2.20 -5.86 -4.64
C HIS A 48 -2.41 -4.71 -5.64
N LYS A 49 -3.66 -4.35 -5.94
CA LYS A 49 -3.98 -3.18 -6.77
C LYS A 49 -3.48 -1.87 -6.14
N ALA A 50 -3.60 -1.72 -4.83
CA ALA A 50 -3.06 -0.57 -4.11
C ALA A 50 -1.52 -0.49 -4.25
N PHE A 51 -0.82 -1.62 -4.09
CA PHE A 51 0.64 -1.69 -4.23
C PHE A 51 1.09 -1.40 -5.66
N ILE A 52 0.37 -1.90 -6.68
CA ILE A 52 0.65 -1.57 -8.09
C ILE A 52 0.56 -0.06 -8.30
N ARG A 53 -0.47 0.60 -7.74
CA ARG A 53 -0.63 2.05 -7.86
C ARG A 53 0.53 2.79 -7.18
N LEU A 54 0.84 2.47 -5.93
CA LEU A 54 1.96 3.09 -5.20
C LEU A 54 3.30 2.92 -5.93
N LYS A 55 3.55 1.73 -6.50
CA LYS A 55 4.74 1.47 -7.31
C LYS A 55 4.78 2.32 -8.58
N ARG A 56 3.65 2.48 -9.26
CA ARG A 56 3.53 3.36 -10.44
C ARG A 56 3.74 4.83 -10.09
N GLU A 57 3.35 5.24 -8.88
CA GLU A 57 3.59 6.58 -8.35
C GLU A 57 5.04 6.76 -7.85
N GLY A 58 5.88 5.72 -7.89
CA GLY A 58 7.29 5.79 -7.44
C GLY A 58 7.46 5.87 -5.92
N LEU A 59 6.39 5.60 -5.16
CA LEU A 59 6.40 5.68 -3.70
C LEU A 59 6.92 4.41 -3.03
N ILE A 60 6.91 3.28 -3.76
CA ILE A 60 7.37 1.99 -3.26
C ILE A 60 8.06 1.19 -4.36
N GLU A 61 8.99 0.33 -3.95
CA GLU A 61 9.66 -0.65 -4.79
C GLU A 61 9.49 -2.07 -4.25
N ASN A 62 9.45 -3.05 -5.15
CA ASN A 62 9.43 -4.47 -4.78
C ASN A 62 10.85 -5.04 -4.89
N ARG A 63 11.36 -5.58 -3.78
CA ARG A 63 12.59 -6.35 -3.75
C ARG A 63 12.24 -7.83 -3.76
N VAL A 64 12.62 -8.54 -4.83
CA VAL A 64 12.31 -9.96 -5.02
C VAL A 64 12.79 -10.77 -3.80
N GLY A 65 11.91 -11.62 -3.26
CA GLY A 65 12.20 -12.41 -2.05
C GLY A 65 12.20 -11.62 -0.73
N SER A 66 12.15 -10.29 -0.77
CA SER A 66 12.35 -9.44 0.41
C SER A 66 11.13 -8.60 0.79
N GLY A 67 10.25 -8.26 -0.17
CA GLY A 67 8.98 -7.55 0.08
C GLY A 67 8.90 -6.21 -0.64
N SER A 68 8.11 -5.28 -0.11
CA SER A 68 7.94 -3.93 -0.65
C SER A 68 8.54 -2.90 0.31
N TYR A 69 9.19 -1.89 -0.24
CA TYR A 69 9.92 -0.85 0.49
C TYR A 69 9.53 0.53 -0.03
N VAL A 70 9.59 1.57 0.80
CA VAL A 70 9.46 2.97 0.36
C VAL A 70 10.70 3.41 -0.38
#